data_AF-A0ABD6AH10-F1
#
_entry.id   AF-A0ABD6AH10-F1
#
_cell.length_a   1.000
_cell.length_b   1.000
_cell.length_c   1.000
_cell.angle_alpha   90.00
_cell.angle_beta   90.00
_cell.angle_gamma   90.00
#
_symmetry.space_group_name_H-M   'P 1'
#
loop_
_entity.id
_entity.type
_entity.pdbx_description
1 polymer ?
#
loop_
_entity_poly.entity_id
_entity_poly.type
_entity_poly.pdbx_seq_one_letter_code
_entity_poly.pdbx_strand_id
1 'polypeptide(L)' 'MQEKPIRTLVAGVIILAFFGTWLGMEWTGREADTLILLGAVAIVLGAGYHLWDDSMGEGVAAAQELQGDEESSDEGE' A
#
# COMPACT_ATOMS: atom_id res chain seq x y z
N MET A 1 -15.41 5.27 11.13
CA MET A 1 -14.92 4.22 10.20
C MET A 1 -14.63 4.81 8.82
N GLN A 2 -13.73 5.81 8.72
CA GLN A 2 -13.45 6.51 7.44
C GLN A 2 -11.97 6.81 7.18
N GLU A 3 -11.05 6.36 8.05
CA GLU A 3 -9.63 6.72 7.96
C GLU A 3 -8.80 5.82 7.02
N LYS A 4 -9.21 4.55 6.83
CA LYS A 4 -8.53 3.59 5.97
C LYS A 4 -8.36 4.07 4.52
N PRO A 5 -9.42 4.50 3.80
CA PRO A 5 -9.27 4.88 2.38
C PRO A 5 -8.36 6.11 2.21
N ILE A 6 -8.34 7.01 3.19
CA ILE A 6 -7.49 8.21 3.15
C ILE A 6 -6.01 7.83 3.30
N ARG A 7 -5.67 6.90 4.20
CA ARG A 7 -4.28 6.44 4.37
C ARG A 7 -3.76 5.72 3.15
N THR A 8 -4.55 4.83 2.55
CA THR A 8 -4.20 4.14 1.30
C THR A 8 -3.97 5.14 0.17
N LEU A 9 -4.84 6.15 0.04
CA LEU A 9 -4.71 7.18 -0.99
C LEU A 9 -3.46 8.05 -0.79
N VAL A 10 -3.18 8.46 0.46
CA VAL A 10 -1.97 9.22 0.80
C VAL A 10 -0.70 8.41 0.53
N ALA A 11 -0.68 7.13 0.91
CA ALA A 11 0.46 6.25 0.64
C ALA A 11 0.71 6.08 -0.87
N GLY A 12 -0.36 5.93 -1.67
CA GLY A 12 -0.25 5.92 -3.13
C GLY A 12 0.32 7.21 -3.71
N VAL A 13 -0.13 8.37 -3.23
CA VAL A 13 0.38 9.69 -3.66
C VAL A 13 1.86 9.86 -3.34
N ILE A 14 2.31 9.41 -2.16
CA ILE A 14 3.73 9.45 -1.75
C ILE A 14 4.60 8.65 -2.72
N ILE A 15 4.17 7.43 -3.08
CA ILE A 15 4.91 6.57 -4.03
C ILE A 15 4.96 7.22 -5.42
N LEU A 16 3.83 7.77 -5.90
CA LEU A 16 3.77 8.50 -7.16
C LEU A 16 4.69 9.72 -7.18
N ALA A 17 4.71 10.49 -6.09
CA ALA A 17 5.58 11.66 -5.95
C ALA A 17 7.08 11.27 -5.96
N PHE A 18 7.43 10.13 -5.36
CA PHE A 18 8.80 9.61 -5.41
C PHE A 18 9.23 9.29 -6.84
N PHE A 19 8.42 8.53 -7.59
CA PHE A 19 8.72 8.22 -9.00
C PHE A 19 8.72 9.46 -9.88
N GLY A 20 7.81 10.42 -9.64
CA GLY A 20 7.78 11.69 -10.37
C GLY A 20 9.03 12.52 -10.12
N THR A 21 9.52 12.56 -8.87
CA THR A 21 10.77 13.24 -8.52
C THR A 21 11.96 12.56 -9.19
N TRP A 22 12.02 11.23 -9.16
CA TRP A 22 13.05 10.46 -9.86
C TRP A 22 13.07 10.75 -11.37
N LEU A 23 11.90 10.69 -12.02
CA LEU A 23 11.77 10.97 -13.46
C LEU A 23 12.19 12.41 -13.80
N GLY A 24 11.84 13.38 -12.94
CA GLY A 24 12.26 14.77 -13.09
C GLY A 24 13.78 14.95 -12.95
N MET A 25 14.41 14.21 -12.05
CA MET A 25 15.87 14.22 -11.87
C MET A 25 16.59 13.59 -13.07
N GLU A 26 16.10 12.44 -13.55
CA GLU A 26 16.62 11.78 -14.76
C GLU A 26 16.54 12.71 -15.97
N TRP A 27 15.41 13.40 -16.15
CA TRP A 27 15.22 14.31 -17.28
C TRP A 27 16.08 15.58 -17.20
N THR A 28 16.39 16.04 -15.98
CA THR A 28 17.22 17.25 -15.76
C THR A 28 18.71 16.93 -15.61
N GLY A 29 19.11 15.65 -15.66
CA GLY A 29 20.49 15.20 -15.50
C GLY A 29 21.08 15.55 -14.13
N ARG A 30 20.24 15.67 -13.10
CA ARG A 30 20.61 16.18 -11.78
C ARG A 30 20.72 15.03 -10.80
N GLU A 31 21.86 14.91 -10.13
CA GLU A 31 22.05 13.88 -9.09
C GLU A 31 21.36 14.29 -7.80
N ALA A 32 20.66 13.34 -7.18
CA ALA A 32 20.07 13.53 -5.86
C ALA A 32 21.16 13.51 -4.78
N ASP A 33 21.05 14.41 -3.80
CA ASP A 33 21.82 14.27 -2.56
C ASP A 33 21.48 12.92 -1.91
N THR A 34 22.52 12.14 -1.61
CA THR A 34 22.39 10.78 -1.07
C THR A 34 21.59 10.73 0.23
N LEU A 35 21.68 11.76 1.08
CA LEU A 35 20.90 11.83 2.32
C LEU A 35 19.41 12.06 2.05
N ILE A 36 19.09 12.89 1.06
CA ILE A 36 17.71 13.16 0.64
C ILE A 36 17.11 11.90 0.01
N LEU A 37 17.87 11.20 -0.83
CA LEU A 37 17.44 9.97 -1.46
C LEU A 37 17.12 8.89 -0.41
N LEU A 38 17.99 8.74 0.59
CA LEU A 38 17.82 7.75 1.65
C LEU A 38 16.57 8.05 2.51
N GLY A 39 16.32 9.33 2.83
CA GLY A 39 15.09 9.76 3.49
C GLY A 39 13.84 9.48 2.65
N ALA A 40 13.89 9.77 1.35
CA ALA A 40 12.78 9.51 0.43
C ALA A 40 12.46 8.00 0.32
N VAL A 41 13.48 7.15 0.24
CA VAL A 41 13.31 5.69 0.22
C VAL A 41 12.69 5.18 1.53
N ALA A 42 13.10 5.69 2.69
CA ALA A 42 12.51 5.31 3.97
C ALA A 42 11.01 5.64 4.05
N ILE A 43 10.61 6.81 3.53
CA ILE A 43 9.21 7.24 3.46
C ILE A 43 8.41 6.32 2.52
N VAL A 44 8.98 5.97 1.36
CA VAL A 44 8.35 5.05 0.39
C VAL A 44 8.18 3.65 0.98
N LEU A 45 9.17 3.13 1.70
CA LEU A 45 9.07 1.83 2.37
C LEU A 45 7.96 1.83 3.43
N GLY A 46 7.84 2.91 4.22
CA GLY A 46 6.75 3.08 5.18
C GLY A 46 5.37 3.14 4.51
N ALA A 47 5.25 3.87 3.40
CA ALA A 47 4.02 3.94 2.61
C ALA A 47 3.65 2.58 2.00
N GLY A 48 4.64 1.85 1.45
CA GLY A 48 4.45 0.50 0.92
C GLY A 48 4.02 -0.51 1.98
N TYR A 49 4.58 -0.42 3.19
CA TYR A 49 4.17 -1.27 4.31
C TYR A 49 2.70 -1.05 4.70
N HIS A 50 2.24 0.20 4.74
CA HIS A 50 0.84 0.51 5.02
C HIS A 50 -0.11 -0.03 3.94
N LEU A 51 0.25 0.09 2.66
CA LEU A 51 -0.54 -0.48 1.57
C LEU A 51 -0.58 -2.01 1.62
N TRP A 52 0.53 -2.64 1.99
CA TRP A 52 0.63 -4.09 2.14
C TRP A 52 -0.24 -4.61 3.30
N ASP A 53 -0.19 -3.96 4.46
CA ASP A 53 -0.99 -4.32 5.62
C ASP A 53 -2.50 -4.18 5.34
N ASP A 54 -2.90 -3.08 4.69
CA ASP A 54 -4.28 -2.86 4.27
C ASP A 54 -4.77 -3.94 3.28
N SER A 55 -3.96 -4.27 2.26
CA SER A 55 -4.31 -5.27 1.24
C SER A 55 -4.30 -6.71 1.76
N MET A 56 -3.40 -7.05 2.68
CA MET A 56 -3.42 -8.34 3.39
C MET A 56 -4.68 -8.47 4.27
N GLY A 57 -5.08 -7.39 4.96
CA GLY A 57 -6.29 -7.38 5.78
C GLY A 57 -7.57 -7.63 4.97
N GLU A 58 -7.69 -6.98 3.80
CA GLU A 58 -8.82 -7.21 2.89
C GLU A 58 -8.78 -8.62 2.26
N GLY A 59 -7.59 -9.12 1.90
CA GLY A 59 -7.41 -10.45 1.34
C GLY A 59 -7.75 -11.58 2.32
N VAL A 60 -7.36 -11.44 3.60
CA VAL A 60 -7.72 -12.41 4.66
C VAL A 60 -9.22 -12.38 4.94
N ALA A 61 -9.85 -11.20 4.96
CA ALA A 61 -11.29 -11.08 5.12
C ALA A 61 -12.05 -11.75 3.96
N ALA A 62 -11.62 -11.52 2.71
CA ALA A 62 -12.21 -12.18 1.54
C ALA A 62 -11.98 -13.71 1.54
N ALA A 63 -10.81 -14.18 2.00
CA ALA A 63 -10.53 -15.61 2.14
C ALA A 63 -11.37 -16.27 3.23
N GLN A 64 -11.63 -15.58 4.35
CA GLN A 64 -12.55 -16.05 5.39
C GLN A 64 -13.99 -16.09 4.90
N GLU A 65 -14.43 -15.12 4.09
CA GLU A 65 -15.76 -15.11 3.49
C GLU A 65 -15.95 -16.30 2.52
N LEU A 66 -14.91 -16.65 1.75
CA LEU A 66 -14.91 -17.82 0.88
C LEU A 66 -14.81 -19.16 1.63
N GLN A 67 -14.27 -19.19 2.85
CA GLN A 67 -14.19 -20.40 3.69
C GLN A 67 -15.38 -20.58 4.62
N GLY A 68 -16.06 -19.49 5.01
CA GLY A 68 -17.23 -19.51 5.88
C GLY A 68 -18.53 -19.93 5.18
N ASP A 69 -18.58 -19.94 3.85
CA ASP A 69 -19.76 -20.33 3.06
C ASP A 69 -19.92 -21.86 2.91
N GLU A 70 -18.97 -22.66 3.43
CA GLU A 70 -19.07 -24.14 3.49
C GLU A 70 -19.61 -24.67 4.84
N GLU A 71 -19.82 -23.83 5.85
CA GLU A 71 -20.24 -24.26 7.21
C GLU A 71 -21.74 -24.00 7.50
N SER A 72 -22.60 -24.01 6.47
CA SER A 72 -24.06 -23.96 6.65
C SER A 72 -24.82 -24.94 5.74
N SER A 73 -24.41 -26.21 5.74
CA SER A 73 -25.17 -27.31 5.14
C SER A 73 -25.12 -28.57 6.00
N ASP A 74 -25.30 -28.42 7.31
CA ASP A 74 -25.65 -29.55 8.18
C ASP A 74 -26.56 -29.10 9.32
N GLU A 75 -27.80 -28.73 8.99
CA GLU A 75 -28.92 -28.78 9.93
C GLU A 75 -30.22 -28.93 9.12
N GLY A 76 -30.72 -30.16 8.99
CA GLY A 76 -32.05 -30.41 8.41
C GLY A 76 -32.38 -31.86 8.04
N GLU A 77 -32.56 -32.71 9.05
CA GLU A 77 -33.29 -34.01 9.07
C GLU A 77 -32.62 -35.29 8.51
#